data_AF-A0A256AB41-F1
#
_entry.id   AF-A0A256AB41-F1
#
_cell.length_a   1.000
_cell.length_b   1.000
_cell.length_c   1.000
_cell.angle_alpha   90.00
_cell.angle_beta   90.00
_cell.angle_gamma   90.00
#
_symmetry.space_group_name_H-M   'P 1'
#
loop_
_entity.id
_entity.type
_entity.pdbx_description
1 polymer ?
#
loop_
_entity_poly.entity_id
_entity_poly.type
_entity_poly.pdbx_seq_one_letter_code
_entity_poly.pdbx_strand_id
1 'polypeptide(L)'
;MIEIKKILKKDVPKLLLDNTFWNFSFLTISKHRLLAHYKNPIIEENDIVLLLAYLDNELVGYMGLYIDRININNQSEKIGWLSTWWVHPKTKGTGIGREILNTMYAENQGKIGISQFTPSAKRVYDKSGYFTTLKESKGIKAVLRSNLQFVIPTLFPKLNFLKGLLNTIDTVINSIVNIKLYIQKTLLFSKTKHLTIEYVNHLDNETQNIINTFNKNDISIKDNKFFEWLKAYNWVQKAPILELTNKNKYEFSIYDTEFEFSLMKISNKTDCIGFIVLQKRNYVCKVLFSYFNNSKNTIDVSNIIKLQAIHQNTREIICYDDAICNNLKKSSIFLYKTKKIKQSIISKEYNVTDFSNVRMNFGDGDCSFA
;
A
#
# COMPACT_ATOMS: atom_id res chain seq x y z
N MET A 1 -30.01 -7.22 -17.83
CA MET A 1 -29.28 -6.07 -18.42
C MET A 1 -28.18 -5.64 -17.45
N ILE A 2 -26.98 -5.33 -17.96
CA ILE A 2 -25.88 -4.81 -17.13
C ILE A 2 -25.97 -3.29 -17.13
N GLU A 3 -25.99 -2.68 -15.95
CA GLU A 3 -25.95 -1.23 -15.75
C GLU A 3 -24.71 -0.87 -14.91
N ILE A 4 -23.97 0.16 -15.32
CA ILE A 4 -22.84 0.70 -14.55
C ILE A 4 -23.19 2.10 -14.04
N LYS A 5 -23.30 2.24 -12.72
CA LYS A 5 -23.51 3.52 -12.04
C LYS A 5 -22.18 4.11 -11.58
N LYS A 6 -21.99 5.41 -11.82
CA LYS A 6 -20.79 6.16 -11.46
C LYS A 6 -21.05 6.94 -10.16
N ILE A 7 -20.09 6.90 -9.25
CA ILE A 7 -20.02 7.79 -8.10
C ILE A 7 -18.87 8.75 -8.33
N LEU A 8 -19.21 10.03 -8.48
CA LEU A 8 -18.24 11.11 -8.68
C LEU A 8 -17.88 11.74 -7.32
N LYS A 9 -16.76 12.47 -7.26
CA LYS A 9 -16.36 13.19 -6.04
C LYS A 9 -17.49 14.08 -5.49
N LYS A 10 -18.18 14.83 -6.36
CA LYS A 10 -19.29 15.71 -5.98
C LYS A 10 -20.48 14.98 -5.33
N ASP A 11 -20.63 13.67 -5.60
CA ASP A 11 -21.72 12.86 -5.07
C ASP A 11 -21.43 12.38 -3.63
N VAL A 12 -20.14 12.39 -3.23
CA VAL A 12 -19.69 11.79 -1.96
C VAL A 12 -20.39 12.38 -0.73
N PRO A 13 -20.54 13.72 -0.56
CA PRO A 13 -21.20 14.27 0.62
C PRO A 13 -22.63 13.75 0.80
N LYS A 14 -23.39 13.65 -0.30
CA LYS A 14 -24.76 13.11 -0.28
C LYS A 14 -24.75 11.61 0.04
N LEU A 15 -23.84 10.85 -0.59
CA LEU A 15 -23.73 9.40 -0.41
C LEU A 15 -23.35 9.00 1.03
N LEU A 16 -22.52 9.81 1.70
CA LEU A 16 -22.16 9.58 3.11
C LEU A 16 -23.37 9.63 4.05
N LEU A 17 -24.41 10.38 3.68
CA LEU A 17 -25.65 10.55 4.44
C LEU A 17 -26.76 9.57 4.00
N ASP A 18 -26.58 8.87 2.86
CA ASP A 18 -27.58 7.96 2.31
C ASP A 18 -27.51 6.58 2.97
N ASN A 19 -28.43 6.32 3.91
CA ASN A 19 -28.52 5.03 4.60
C ASN A 19 -28.85 3.86 3.66
N THR A 20 -29.50 4.08 2.53
CA THR A 20 -29.86 3.00 1.60
C THR A 20 -28.61 2.41 0.94
N PHE A 21 -27.62 3.25 0.63
CA PHE A 21 -26.35 2.83 0.05
C PHE A 21 -25.53 1.92 0.98
N TRP A 22 -25.63 2.11 2.30
CA TRP A 22 -24.86 1.33 3.28
C TRP A 22 -25.51 -0.01 3.66
N ASN A 23 -26.73 -0.27 3.18
CA ASN A 23 -27.54 -1.43 3.57
C ASN A 23 -27.55 -2.56 2.53
N PHE A 24 -26.63 -2.56 1.56
CA PHE A 24 -26.44 -3.71 0.67
C PHE A 24 -25.93 -4.95 1.42
N SER A 25 -26.09 -6.13 0.79
CA SER A 25 -25.64 -7.41 1.34
C SER A 25 -24.11 -7.49 1.53
N PHE A 26 -23.36 -6.68 0.79
CA PHE A 26 -21.93 -6.45 0.93
C PHE A 26 -21.59 -4.97 0.82
N LEU A 27 -20.47 -4.57 1.39
CA LEU A 27 -19.94 -3.21 1.27
C LEU A 27 -19.19 -3.05 -0.05
N THR A 28 -19.40 -1.92 -0.72
CA THR A 28 -18.65 -1.53 -1.93
C THR A 28 -17.45 -0.65 -1.59
N ILE A 29 -17.56 0.11 -0.50
CA ILE A 29 -16.53 0.97 0.07
C ILE A 29 -16.83 1.21 1.55
N SER A 30 -15.85 1.63 2.35
CA SER A 30 -16.08 2.09 3.73
C SER A 30 -16.32 3.60 3.78
N LYS A 31 -17.01 4.10 4.81
CA LYS A 31 -17.22 5.54 5.01
C LYS A 31 -15.91 6.32 5.09
N HIS A 32 -14.91 5.82 5.83
CA HIS A 32 -13.62 6.51 5.96
C HIS A 32 -12.79 6.45 4.66
N ARG A 33 -12.87 5.37 3.88
CA ARG A 33 -12.21 5.33 2.56
C ARG A 33 -12.87 6.28 1.58
N LEU A 34 -14.21 6.31 1.54
CA LEU A 34 -14.96 7.24 0.71
C LEU A 34 -14.63 8.70 1.07
N LEU A 35 -14.53 9.02 2.37
CA LEU A 35 -14.06 10.32 2.84
C LEU A 35 -12.61 10.60 2.42
N ALA A 36 -11.73 9.61 2.48
CA ALA A 36 -10.34 9.76 2.03
C ALA A 36 -10.25 10.11 0.54
N HIS A 37 -11.05 9.47 -0.32
CA HIS A 37 -11.15 9.86 -1.74
C HIS A 37 -11.66 11.29 -1.89
N TYR A 38 -12.72 11.67 -1.18
CA TYR A 38 -13.26 13.04 -1.23
C TYR A 38 -12.26 14.11 -0.81
N LYS A 39 -11.39 13.79 0.15
CA LYS A 39 -10.37 14.68 0.71
C LYS A 39 -9.01 14.59 0.00
N ASN A 40 -8.88 13.75 -1.02
CA ASN A 40 -7.64 13.67 -1.80
C ASN A 40 -7.33 15.04 -2.43
N PRO A 41 -6.12 15.59 -2.24
CA PRO A 41 -5.78 16.94 -2.71
C PRO A 41 -5.78 17.09 -4.25
N ILE A 42 -5.76 15.99 -4.99
CA ILE A 42 -5.66 15.97 -6.47
C ILE A 42 -7.04 15.78 -7.13
N ILE A 43 -8.02 15.23 -6.41
CA ILE A 43 -9.30 14.85 -7.01
C ILE A 43 -10.18 16.07 -7.34
N GLU A 44 -10.85 16.04 -8.48
CA GLU A 44 -11.76 17.07 -8.98
C GLU A 44 -13.23 16.61 -8.89
N GLU A 45 -14.18 17.54 -8.95
CA GLU A 45 -15.60 17.26 -8.70
C GLU A 45 -16.23 16.20 -9.61
N ASN A 46 -15.76 16.12 -10.86
CA ASN A 46 -16.26 15.18 -11.86
C ASN A 46 -15.41 13.91 -11.96
N ASP A 47 -14.40 13.72 -11.11
CA ASP A 47 -13.64 12.48 -11.09
C ASP A 47 -14.45 11.34 -10.49
N ILE A 48 -14.30 10.16 -11.10
CA ILE A 48 -14.88 8.93 -10.58
C ILE A 48 -14.12 8.51 -9.32
N VAL A 49 -14.88 8.15 -8.29
CA VAL A 49 -14.38 7.50 -7.07
C VAL A 49 -14.68 6.00 -7.09
N LEU A 50 -15.86 5.64 -7.57
CA LEU A 50 -16.36 4.26 -7.52
C LEU A 50 -17.31 4.00 -8.69
N LEU A 51 -17.15 2.86 -9.35
CA LEU A 51 -18.15 2.28 -10.23
C LEU A 51 -18.91 1.18 -9.50
N LEU A 52 -20.22 1.12 -9.71
CA LEU A 52 -21.12 0.09 -9.20
C LEU A 52 -21.75 -0.63 -10.40
N ALA A 53 -21.72 -1.96 -10.39
CA ALA A 53 -22.31 -2.76 -11.43
C ALA A 53 -23.59 -3.43 -10.94
N TYR A 54 -24.67 -3.24 -11.69
CA TYR A 54 -25.96 -3.86 -11.46
C TYR A 54 -26.28 -4.87 -12.56
N LEU A 55 -26.85 -6.00 -12.18
CA LEU A 55 -27.44 -6.97 -13.09
C LEU A 55 -28.90 -7.15 -12.67
N ASP A 56 -29.82 -6.77 -13.54
CA ASP A 56 -31.27 -6.87 -13.29
C ASP A 56 -31.69 -6.19 -11.96
N ASN A 57 -31.22 -4.95 -11.77
CA ASN A 57 -31.38 -4.11 -10.57
C ASN A 57 -30.67 -4.60 -9.30
N GLU A 58 -29.94 -5.70 -9.37
CA GLU A 58 -29.16 -6.20 -8.24
C GLU A 58 -27.70 -5.75 -8.32
N LEU A 59 -27.18 -5.17 -7.24
CA LEU A 59 -25.77 -4.82 -7.14
C LEU A 59 -24.90 -6.08 -7.10
N VAL A 60 -24.00 -6.23 -8.07
CA VAL A 60 -23.21 -7.46 -8.26
C VAL A 60 -21.72 -7.20 -8.48
N GLY A 61 -21.26 -5.95 -8.43
CA GLY A 61 -19.82 -5.67 -8.54
C GLY A 61 -19.50 -4.20 -8.31
N TYR A 62 -18.21 -3.93 -8.12
CA TYR A 62 -17.70 -2.57 -7.98
C TYR A 62 -16.22 -2.48 -8.33
N MET A 63 -15.76 -1.27 -8.65
CA MET A 63 -14.35 -0.93 -8.84
C MET A 63 -14.10 0.49 -8.34
N GLY A 64 -13.14 0.64 -7.44
CA GLY A 64 -12.70 1.94 -6.94
C GLY A 64 -11.63 2.55 -7.84
N LEU A 65 -11.47 3.87 -7.73
CA LEU A 65 -10.45 4.61 -8.45
C LEU A 65 -9.74 5.60 -7.51
N TYR A 66 -8.42 5.50 -7.43
CA TYR A 66 -7.59 6.47 -6.75
C TYR A 66 -6.94 7.41 -7.76
N ILE A 67 -7.34 8.68 -7.72
CA ILE A 67 -6.80 9.73 -8.58
C ILE A 67 -5.44 10.20 -8.06
N ASP A 68 -4.47 10.29 -8.97
CA ASP A 68 -3.11 10.73 -8.69
C ASP A 68 -2.56 11.52 -9.88
N ARG A 69 -1.35 12.06 -9.72
CA ARG A 69 -0.55 12.60 -10.84
C ARG A 69 0.73 11.81 -11.00
N ILE A 70 1.11 11.60 -12.25
CA ILE A 70 2.36 10.94 -12.61
C ILE A 70 3.19 11.83 -13.53
N ASN A 71 4.49 11.64 -13.51
CA ASN A 71 5.42 12.28 -14.42
C ASN A 71 5.75 11.35 -15.58
N ILE A 72 5.32 11.70 -16.77
CA ILE A 72 5.61 10.98 -18.01
C ILE A 72 6.19 11.99 -18.99
N ASN A 73 7.37 11.69 -19.56
CA ASN A 73 8.07 12.57 -20.51
C ASN A 73 8.23 14.02 -19.99
N ASN A 74 8.54 14.19 -18.70
CA ASN A 74 8.64 15.48 -18.01
C ASN A 74 7.34 16.29 -17.96
N GLN A 75 6.19 15.65 -18.19
CA GLN A 75 4.86 16.24 -18.09
C GLN A 75 4.07 15.59 -16.95
N SER A 76 3.38 16.43 -16.18
CA SER A 76 2.52 15.97 -15.09
C SER A 76 1.14 15.60 -15.62
N GLU A 77 0.90 14.31 -15.76
CA GLU A 77 -0.35 13.72 -16.24
C GLU A 77 -1.21 13.20 -15.08
N LYS A 78 -2.52 13.34 -15.21
CA LYS A 78 -3.49 12.78 -14.24
C LYS A 78 -3.73 11.30 -14.57
N ILE A 79 -3.75 10.46 -13.54
CA ILE A 79 -4.01 9.02 -13.66
C ILE A 79 -5.04 8.55 -12.65
N GLY A 80 -5.87 7.59 -13.04
CA GLY A 80 -6.68 6.80 -12.13
C GLY A 80 -6.03 5.44 -11.84
N TRP A 81 -5.57 5.22 -10.62
CA TRP A 81 -5.14 3.90 -10.15
C TRP A 81 -6.35 3.05 -9.79
N LEU A 82 -6.57 1.94 -10.50
CA LEU A 82 -7.67 1.04 -10.20
C LEU A 82 -7.45 0.43 -8.81
N SER A 83 -8.50 0.45 -8.00
CA SER A 83 -8.50 -0.17 -6.68
C SER A 83 -9.79 -0.94 -6.44
N THR A 84 -9.77 -1.80 -5.42
CA THR A 84 -10.96 -2.49 -4.89
C THR A 84 -11.89 -3.08 -5.97
N TRP A 85 -11.33 -3.85 -6.90
CA TRP A 85 -12.11 -4.46 -7.98
C TRP A 85 -12.67 -5.83 -7.58
N TRP A 86 -14.00 -5.91 -7.46
CA TRP A 86 -14.69 -7.15 -7.10
C TRP A 86 -15.97 -7.35 -7.89
N VAL A 87 -16.29 -8.60 -8.16
CA VAL A 87 -17.54 -9.05 -8.79
C VAL A 87 -18.08 -10.23 -8.02
N HIS A 88 -19.41 -10.29 -7.88
CA HIS A 88 -20.07 -11.32 -7.12
C HIS A 88 -19.82 -12.70 -7.78
N PRO A 89 -19.48 -13.76 -7.02
CA PRO A 89 -19.16 -15.08 -7.58
C PRO A 89 -20.24 -15.65 -8.52
N LYS A 90 -21.51 -15.37 -8.23
CA LYS A 90 -22.65 -15.78 -9.07
C LYS A 90 -22.65 -15.23 -10.49
N THR A 91 -21.94 -14.13 -10.75
CA THR A 91 -21.87 -13.50 -12.07
C THR A 91 -20.62 -13.94 -12.84
N LYS A 92 -20.05 -15.09 -12.49
CA LYS A 92 -18.89 -15.64 -13.20
C LYS A 92 -19.27 -15.95 -14.66
N GLY A 93 -18.47 -15.42 -15.59
CA GLY A 93 -18.66 -15.67 -17.02
C GLY A 93 -19.69 -14.75 -17.70
N THR A 94 -20.37 -13.85 -16.97
CA THR A 94 -21.39 -12.96 -17.54
C THR A 94 -20.83 -11.71 -18.22
N GLY A 95 -19.51 -11.49 -18.15
CA GLY A 95 -18.85 -10.31 -18.74
C GLY A 95 -18.79 -9.06 -17.85
N ILE A 96 -19.45 -9.04 -16.69
CA ILE A 96 -19.54 -7.85 -15.81
C ILE A 96 -18.18 -7.25 -15.46
N GLY A 97 -17.19 -8.07 -15.10
CA GLY A 97 -15.85 -7.56 -14.79
C GLY A 97 -15.23 -6.80 -15.96
N ARG A 98 -15.40 -7.31 -17.19
CA ARG A 98 -14.91 -6.64 -18.41
C ARG A 98 -15.67 -5.34 -18.64
N GLU A 99 -16.97 -5.32 -18.42
CA GLU A 99 -17.79 -4.12 -18.57
C GLU A 99 -17.39 -3.00 -17.61
N ILE A 100 -17.14 -3.33 -16.34
CA ILE A 100 -16.62 -2.38 -15.35
C ILE A 100 -15.28 -1.80 -15.81
N LEU A 101 -14.35 -2.66 -16.26
CA LEU A 101 -13.02 -2.23 -16.73
C LEU A 101 -13.12 -1.34 -17.98
N ASN A 102 -13.94 -1.72 -18.96
CA ASN A 102 -14.16 -0.95 -20.17
C ASN A 102 -14.76 0.42 -19.86
N THR A 103 -15.76 0.46 -18.97
CA THR A 103 -16.36 1.71 -18.52
C THR A 103 -15.32 2.59 -17.83
N MET A 104 -14.56 2.04 -16.88
CA MET A 104 -13.52 2.80 -16.19
C MET A 104 -12.45 3.34 -17.15
N TYR A 105 -12.04 2.53 -18.13
CA TYR A 105 -11.10 2.95 -19.16
C TYR A 105 -11.65 4.09 -20.01
N ALA A 106 -12.86 3.96 -20.55
CA ALA A 106 -13.49 4.98 -21.39
C ALA A 106 -13.70 6.31 -20.65
N GLU A 107 -14.22 6.26 -19.43
CA GLU A 107 -14.51 7.45 -18.62
C GLU A 107 -13.26 8.23 -18.20
N ASN A 108 -12.12 7.55 -18.11
CA ASN A 108 -10.84 8.17 -17.80
C ASN A 108 -10.00 8.42 -19.06
N GLN A 109 -10.59 8.40 -20.26
CA GLN A 109 -9.88 8.60 -21.53
C GLN A 109 -8.65 7.68 -21.66
N GLY A 110 -8.79 6.43 -21.19
CA GLY A 110 -7.72 5.45 -21.14
C GLY A 110 -6.65 5.68 -20.09
N LYS A 111 -6.64 6.79 -19.33
CA LYS A 111 -5.58 7.18 -18.38
C LYS A 111 -5.69 6.46 -17.02
N ILE A 112 -5.60 5.14 -17.04
CA ILE A 112 -5.64 4.29 -15.84
C ILE A 112 -4.37 3.44 -15.65
N GLY A 113 -4.13 3.01 -14.42
CA GLY A 113 -3.00 2.14 -14.07
C GLY A 113 -3.33 1.20 -12.91
N ILE A 114 -2.48 0.20 -12.69
CA ILE A 114 -2.63 -0.77 -11.61
C ILE A 114 -1.27 -0.99 -10.95
N SER A 115 -1.22 -0.75 -9.64
CA SER A 115 0.00 -0.85 -8.82
C SER A 115 0.28 -2.25 -8.30
N GLN A 116 -0.76 -3.08 -8.14
CA GLN A 116 -0.64 -4.50 -7.79
C GLN A 116 -1.92 -5.24 -8.18
N PHE A 117 -1.83 -6.51 -8.57
CA PHE A 117 -2.99 -7.31 -8.92
C PHE A 117 -2.80 -8.80 -8.64
N THR A 118 -3.93 -9.50 -8.54
CA THR A 118 -3.97 -10.96 -8.41
C THR A 118 -3.74 -11.63 -9.77
N PRO A 119 -3.30 -12.91 -9.80
CA PRO A 119 -3.18 -13.67 -11.04
C PRO A 119 -4.50 -13.78 -11.83
N SER A 120 -5.65 -13.74 -11.15
CA SER A 120 -6.96 -13.76 -11.81
C SER A 120 -7.25 -12.43 -12.53
N ALA A 121 -6.98 -11.29 -11.89
CA ALA A 121 -7.15 -9.97 -12.49
C ALA A 121 -6.18 -9.76 -13.67
N LYS A 122 -4.93 -10.26 -13.56
CA LYS A 122 -3.94 -10.17 -14.64
C LYS A 122 -4.48 -10.66 -15.98
N ARG A 123 -5.17 -11.80 -15.99
CA ARG A 123 -5.75 -12.36 -17.22
C ARG A 123 -6.76 -11.44 -17.89
N VAL A 124 -7.50 -10.66 -17.10
CA VAL A 124 -8.48 -9.70 -17.65
C VAL A 124 -7.76 -8.49 -18.23
N TYR A 125 -6.73 -7.98 -17.56
CA TYR A 125 -5.90 -6.89 -18.07
C TYR A 125 -5.12 -7.27 -19.34
N ASP A 126 -4.54 -8.46 -19.38
CA ASP A 126 -3.84 -8.95 -20.58
C ASP A 126 -4.81 -9.06 -21.76
N LYS A 127 -6.01 -9.60 -21.54
CA LYS A 127 -7.05 -9.74 -22.57
C LYS A 127 -7.67 -8.42 -23.03
N SER A 128 -7.64 -7.37 -22.21
CA SER A 128 -8.18 -6.07 -22.60
C SER A 128 -7.28 -5.37 -23.62
N GLY A 129 -5.98 -5.68 -23.63
CA GLY A 129 -5.01 -5.07 -24.54
C GLY A 129 -4.62 -3.63 -24.17
N TYR A 130 -5.20 -3.06 -23.10
CA TYR A 130 -5.05 -1.66 -22.70
C TYR A 130 -3.70 -1.33 -22.08
N PHE A 131 -3.02 -2.31 -21.51
CA PHE A 131 -1.90 -2.06 -20.60
C PHE A 131 -0.56 -2.52 -21.15
N THR A 132 0.50 -1.81 -20.75
CA THR A 132 1.90 -2.25 -20.82
C THR A 132 2.48 -2.38 -19.41
N THR A 133 3.62 -3.04 -19.29
CA THR A 133 4.33 -3.14 -18.01
C THR A 133 4.90 -1.79 -17.61
N LEU A 134 4.57 -1.32 -16.41
CA LEU A 134 5.17 -0.13 -15.81
C LEU A 134 6.44 -0.51 -15.05
N LYS A 135 6.35 -1.44 -14.10
CA LYS A 135 7.52 -1.89 -13.33
C LYS A 135 7.34 -3.31 -12.81
N GLU A 136 8.43 -4.06 -12.81
CA GLU A 136 8.58 -5.25 -11.97
C GLU A 136 9.55 -4.95 -10.82
N SER A 137 8.99 -4.55 -9.68
CA SER A 137 9.78 -4.18 -8.51
C SER A 137 10.20 -5.44 -7.75
N LYS A 138 11.52 -5.59 -7.55
CA LYS A 138 12.12 -6.72 -6.83
C LYS A 138 12.43 -6.31 -5.40
N GLY A 139 11.64 -6.82 -4.45
CA GLY A 139 11.77 -6.50 -3.04
C GLY A 139 12.23 -7.67 -2.19
N ILE A 140 12.21 -7.43 -0.89
CA ILE A 140 12.51 -8.40 0.15
C ILE A 140 11.40 -8.43 1.20
N LYS A 141 11.09 -9.61 1.69
CA LYS A 141 10.43 -9.83 2.98
C LYS A 141 11.49 -10.33 3.95
N ALA A 142 11.83 -9.52 4.94
CA ALA A 142 12.84 -9.83 5.95
C ALA A 142 12.14 -10.14 7.28
N VAL A 143 12.25 -11.38 7.76
CA VAL A 143 11.46 -11.87 8.90
C VAL A 143 12.25 -11.76 10.19
N LEU A 144 11.75 -10.97 11.14
CA LEU A 144 12.33 -10.75 12.47
C LEU A 144 11.90 -11.81 13.46
N ARG A 145 10.64 -12.26 13.40
CA ARG A 145 10.02 -13.17 14.38
C ARG A 145 9.24 -14.27 13.68
N SER A 146 9.15 -15.42 14.33
CA SER A 146 8.40 -16.57 13.84
C SER A 146 6.90 -16.28 13.78
N ASN A 147 6.25 -16.88 12.78
CA ASN A 147 4.81 -16.75 12.53
C ASN A 147 4.27 -18.02 11.84
N LEU A 148 4.71 -19.19 12.29
CA LEU A 148 4.31 -20.49 11.75
C LEU A 148 2.81 -20.71 11.86
N GLN A 149 2.17 -20.21 12.92
CA GLN A 149 0.72 -20.25 13.12
C GLN A 149 -0.04 -19.66 11.93
N PHE A 150 0.50 -18.64 11.29
CA PHE A 150 -0.10 -18.04 10.09
C PHE A 150 0.46 -18.65 8.80
N VAL A 151 1.78 -18.80 8.70
CA VAL A 151 2.45 -19.21 7.45
C VAL A 151 2.07 -20.62 7.03
N ILE A 152 2.05 -21.59 7.96
CA ILE A 152 1.79 -22.99 7.62
C ILE A 152 0.35 -23.20 7.13
N PRO A 153 -0.72 -22.72 7.83
CA PRO A 153 -2.08 -22.87 7.31
C PRO A 153 -2.33 -22.11 6.00
N THR A 154 -1.62 -20.99 5.77
CA THR A 154 -1.74 -20.24 4.51
C THR A 154 -1.20 -21.02 3.32
N LEU A 155 -0.09 -21.74 3.50
CA LEU A 155 0.52 -22.57 2.44
C LEU A 155 -0.15 -23.94 2.32
N PHE A 156 -0.58 -24.51 3.45
CA PHE A 156 -1.19 -25.83 3.54
C PHE A 156 -2.48 -25.76 4.35
N PRO A 157 -3.61 -25.35 3.74
CA PRO A 157 -4.88 -25.15 4.44
C PRO A 157 -5.38 -26.38 5.22
N LYS A 158 -5.01 -27.60 4.78
CA LYS A 158 -5.33 -28.85 5.48
C LYS A 158 -4.74 -28.94 6.89
N LEU A 159 -3.68 -28.18 7.18
CA LEU A 159 -2.99 -28.17 8.48
C LEU A 159 -3.54 -27.10 9.44
N ASN A 160 -4.68 -26.47 9.12
CA ASN A 160 -5.27 -25.44 9.98
C ASN A 160 -5.66 -25.96 11.38
N PHE A 161 -5.93 -27.26 11.53
CA PHE A 161 -6.20 -27.87 12.85
C PHE A 161 -4.99 -27.82 13.80
N LEU A 162 -3.75 -27.73 13.27
CA LEU A 162 -2.52 -27.61 14.07
C LEU A 162 -2.26 -26.18 14.57
N LYS A 163 -3.14 -25.22 14.29
CA LYS A 163 -2.92 -23.80 14.61
C LYS A 163 -2.61 -23.55 16.09
N GLY A 164 -3.24 -24.29 17.00
CA GLY A 164 -2.94 -24.22 18.44
C GLY A 164 -1.49 -24.62 18.76
N LEU A 165 -1.06 -25.78 18.26
CA LEU A 165 0.31 -26.27 18.42
C LEU A 165 1.34 -25.31 17.80
N LEU A 166 1.08 -24.83 16.59
CA LEU A 166 1.96 -23.88 15.89
C LEU A 166 2.11 -22.56 16.66
N ASN A 167 1.06 -22.10 17.35
CA ASN A 167 1.13 -20.92 18.21
C ASN A 167 2.06 -21.13 19.41
N THR A 168 2.00 -22.30 20.04
CA THR A 168 2.91 -22.67 21.14
C THR A 168 4.35 -22.70 20.64
N ILE A 169 4.59 -23.33 19.48
CA ILE A 169 5.92 -23.35 18.85
C ILE A 169 6.42 -21.93 18.55
N ASP A 170 5.57 -21.09 17.95
CA ASP A 170 5.91 -19.68 17.70
C ASP A 170 6.27 -18.94 18.99
N THR A 171 5.55 -19.19 20.08
CA THR A 171 5.84 -18.58 21.38
C THR A 171 7.23 -18.95 21.88
N VAL A 172 7.58 -20.24 21.85
CA VAL A 172 8.91 -20.72 22.26
C VAL A 172 10.02 -20.15 21.38
N ILE A 173 9.86 -20.22 20.06
CA ILE A 173 10.85 -19.66 19.12
C ILE A 173 11.00 -18.17 19.37
N ASN A 174 9.90 -17.44 19.50
CA ASN A 174 9.93 -15.99 19.67
C ASN A 174 10.52 -15.55 21.00
N SER A 175 10.45 -16.34 22.07
CA SER A 175 11.18 -16.06 23.31
C SER A 175 12.69 -16.01 23.09
N ILE A 176 13.25 -17.01 22.38
CA ILE A 176 14.68 -17.06 22.05
C ILE A 176 15.05 -15.91 21.10
N VAL A 177 14.22 -15.68 20.09
CA VAL A 177 14.43 -14.61 19.11
C VAL A 177 14.37 -13.24 19.77
N ASN A 178 13.48 -13.02 20.74
CA ASN A 178 13.38 -11.75 21.45
C ASN A 178 14.64 -11.45 22.28
N ILE A 179 15.32 -12.45 22.84
CA ILE A 179 16.63 -12.28 23.50
C ILE A 179 17.67 -11.80 22.49
N LYS A 180 17.76 -12.46 21.33
CA LYS A 180 18.66 -12.04 20.23
C LYS A 180 18.34 -10.62 19.78
N LEU A 181 17.07 -10.29 19.58
CA LEU A 181 16.62 -8.96 19.16
C LEU A 181 16.91 -7.90 20.21
N TYR A 182 16.81 -8.22 21.50
CA TYR A 182 17.17 -7.30 22.58
C TYR A 182 18.66 -6.92 22.53
N ILE A 183 19.55 -7.91 22.37
CA ILE A 183 21.00 -7.66 22.23
C ILE A 183 21.28 -6.83 20.97
N GLN A 184 20.68 -7.21 19.84
CA GLN A 184 20.86 -6.50 18.57
C GLN A 184 20.29 -5.09 18.59
N LYS A 185 19.19 -4.86 19.32
CA LYS A 185 18.62 -3.54 19.56
C LYS A 185 19.62 -2.64 20.26
N THR A 186 20.27 -3.11 21.33
CA THR A 186 21.30 -2.33 22.03
C THR A 186 22.49 -1.98 21.12
N LEU A 187 22.95 -2.94 20.30
CA LEU A 187 24.01 -2.70 19.33
C LEU A 187 23.59 -1.69 18.24
N LEU A 188 22.38 -1.81 17.71
CA LEU A 188 21.84 -0.87 16.73
C LEU A 188 21.67 0.52 17.32
N PHE A 189 21.19 0.62 18.56
CA PHE A 189 21.05 1.89 19.27
C PHE A 189 22.42 2.58 19.41
N SER A 190 23.46 1.83 19.80
CA SER A 190 24.84 2.36 19.84
C SER A 190 25.30 2.92 18.49
N LYS A 191 25.03 2.20 17.40
CA LYS A 191 25.38 2.60 16.03
C LYS A 191 24.57 3.78 15.48
N THR A 192 23.52 4.20 16.18
CA THR A 192 22.60 5.25 15.73
C THR A 192 22.52 6.39 16.73
N LYS A 193 23.40 6.43 17.74
CA LYS A 193 23.46 7.50 18.76
C LYS A 193 23.71 8.89 18.19
N HIS A 194 24.38 8.97 17.04
CA HIS A 194 24.63 10.23 16.34
C HIS A 194 23.40 10.76 15.57
N LEU A 195 22.33 9.96 15.51
CA LEU A 195 21.12 10.28 14.76
C LEU A 195 20.01 10.74 15.69
N THR A 196 19.17 11.64 15.18
CA THR A 196 17.90 12.03 15.77
C THR A 196 16.76 11.67 14.81
N ILE A 197 15.59 11.38 15.37
CA ILE A 197 14.38 11.05 14.62
C ILE A 197 13.29 12.00 15.07
N GLU A 198 12.63 12.63 14.12
CA GLU A 198 11.40 13.38 14.34
C GLU A 198 10.24 12.68 13.61
N TYR A 199 9.14 12.46 14.33
CA TYR A 199 7.90 11.97 13.74
C TYR A 199 7.04 13.17 13.35
N VAL A 200 6.90 13.40 12.06
CA VAL A 200 6.26 14.61 11.54
C VAL A 200 4.86 14.31 11.04
N ASN A 201 3.94 15.26 11.23
CA ASN A 201 2.65 15.26 10.56
C ASN A 201 2.62 16.26 9.39
N HIS A 202 3.52 17.24 9.41
CA HIS A 202 3.69 18.30 8.42
C HIS A 202 5.17 18.36 8.02
N LEU A 203 5.47 18.46 6.73
CA LEU A 203 6.85 18.48 6.27
C LEU A 203 7.43 19.91 6.31
N ASP A 204 8.53 20.08 7.05
CA ASP A 204 9.30 21.31 7.04
C ASP A 204 10.10 21.49 5.73
N ASN A 205 10.66 22.69 5.54
CA ASN A 205 11.41 23.02 4.32
C ASN A 205 12.61 22.09 4.11
N GLU A 206 13.27 21.67 5.18
CA GLU A 206 14.44 20.80 5.10
C GLU A 206 14.07 19.40 4.59
N THR A 207 12.97 18.84 5.12
CA THR A 207 12.43 17.55 4.69
C THR A 207 11.95 17.61 3.24
N GLN A 208 11.27 18.69 2.85
CA GLN A 208 10.85 18.92 1.47
C GLN A 208 12.06 19.00 0.52
N ASN A 209 13.14 19.66 0.92
CA ASN A 209 14.37 19.74 0.12
C ASN A 209 15.00 18.36 -0.09
N ILE A 210 15.05 17.51 0.93
CA ILE A 210 15.52 16.13 0.80
C ILE A 210 14.64 15.33 -0.17
N ILE A 211 13.32 15.43 -0.06
CA ILE A 211 12.39 14.74 -0.97
C ILE A 211 12.63 15.20 -2.41
N ASN A 212 12.64 16.52 -2.67
CA ASN A 212 12.85 17.10 -3.99
C ASN A 212 14.21 16.75 -4.60
N THR A 213 15.23 16.52 -3.76
CA THR A 213 16.55 16.09 -4.21
C THR A 213 16.52 14.67 -4.76
N PHE A 214 15.74 13.77 -4.15
CA PHE A 214 15.79 12.32 -4.44
C PHE A 214 14.54 11.78 -5.16
N ASN A 215 13.53 12.60 -5.45
CA ASN A 215 12.29 12.19 -6.13
C ASN A 215 12.30 12.41 -7.66
N LYS A 216 13.42 12.89 -8.24
CA LYS A 216 13.49 13.30 -9.66
C LYS A 216 13.03 12.23 -10.64
N ASN A 217 13.27 10.96 -10.31
CA ASN A 217 12.93 9.82 -11.15
C ASN A 217 11.60 9.16 -10.74
N ASP A 218 10.88 9.69 -9.76
CA ASP A 218 9.65 9.07 -9.27
C ASP A 218 8.55 9.17 -10.31
N ILE A 219 7.84 8.05 -10.51
CA ILE A 219 6.66 8.04 -11.38
C ILE A 219 5.62 9.03 -10.87
N SER A 220 5.50 9.21 -9.55
CA SER A 220 4.59 10.17 -8.94
C SER A 220 5.34 11.00 -7.91
N ILE A 221 5.43 12.30 -8.17
CA ILE A 221 6.08 13.25 -7.27
C ILE A 221 5.10 13.58 -6.14
N LYS A 222 5.46 13.21 -4.91
CA LYS A 222 4.66 13.46 -3.71
C LYS A 222 5.09 14.74 -3.02
N ASP A 223 4.11 15.58 -2.69
CA ASP A 223 4.30 16.84 -1.98
C ASP A 223 3.82 16.77 -0.53
N ASN A 224 3.95 17.88 0.18
CA ASN A 224 3.49 17.99 1.57
C ASN A 224 1.99 17.67 1.73
N LYS A 225 1.14 18.15 0.80
CA LYS A 225 -0.31 17.91 0.84
C LYS A 225 -0.63 16.42 0.75
N PHE A 226 0.08 15.67 -0.10
CA PHE A 226 -0.07 14.22 -0.19
C PHE A 226 0.26 13.54 1.15
N PHE A 227 1.39 13.86 1.77
CA PHE A 227 1.82 13.18 2.99
C PHE A 227 0.94 13.53 4.20
N GLU A 228 0.49 14.78 4.32
CA GLU A 228 -0.51 15.19 5.31
C GLU A 228 -1.83 14.44 5.11
N TRP A 229 -2.32 14.37 3.87
CA TRP A 229 -3.54 13.65 3.54
C TRP A 229 -3.40 12.14 3.83
N LEU A 230 -2.30 11.51 3.42
CA LEU A 230 -2.00 10.10 3.67
C LEU A 230 -2.04 9.77 5.17
N LYS A 231 -1.51 10.67 6.00
CA LYS A 231 -1.46 10.51 7.46
C LYS A 231 -2.83 10.74 8.12
N ALA A 232 -3.62 11.67 7.61
CA ALA A 232 -4.91 12.06 8.18
C ALA A 232 -6.08 11.14 7.74
N TYR A 233 -6.06 10.64 6.51
CA TYR A 233 -7.19 9.95 5.88
C TYR A 233 -6.88 8.49 5.52
N ASN A 234 -6.79 7.65 6.55
CA ASN A 234 -6.48 6.24 6.38
C ASN A 234 -7.64 5.46 5.73
N TRP A 235 -7.32 4.66 4.71
CA TRP A 235 -8.23 3.70 4.10
C TRP A 235 -8.44 2.42 4.92
N VAL A 236 -7.57 2.19 5.90
CA VAL A 236 -7.67 1.11 6.89
C VAL A 236 -7.55 1.77 8.26
N GLN A 237 -8.48 1.50 9.16
CA GLN A 237 -8.46 2.07 10.50
C GLN A 237 -8.06 1.03 11.56
N LYS A 238 -7.41 1.52 12.62
CA LYS A 238 -7.17 0.73 13.81
C LYS A 238 -8.50 0.45 14.51
N ALA A 239 -8.84 -0.82 14.70
CA ALA A 239 -10.01 -1.26 15.46
C ALA A 239 -9.58 -2.42 16.36
N PRO A 240 -9.29 -2.17 17.65
CA PRO A 240 -8.85 -3.22 18.58
C PRO A 240 -9.86 -4.35 18.80
N ILE A 241 -11.16 -4.06 18.65
CA ILE A 241 -12.27 -5.01 18.79
C ILE A 241 -12.81 -5.35 17.40
N LEU A 242 -12.05 -6.13 16.63
CA LEU A 242 -12.35 -6.42 15.23
C LEU A 242 -13.68 -7.17 15.04
N GLU A 243 -14.03 -8.01 16.00
CA GLU A 243 -15.17 -8.92 15.97
C GLU A 243 -16.52 -8.18 15.93
N LEU A 244 -16.55 -6.92 16.41
CA LEU A 244 -17.73 -6.06 16.40
C LEU A 244 -17.77 -5.10 15.20
N THR A 245 -16.84 -5.22 14.26
CA THR A 245 -16.80 -4.40 13.05
C THR A 245 -17.54 -5.06 11.88
N ASN A 246 -17.84 -4.29 10.84
CA ASN A 246 -18.38 -4.81 9.58
C ASN A 246 -17.30 -5.28 8.59
N LYS A 247 -16.09 -5.61 9.06
CA LYS A 247 -14.95 -6.02 8.21
C LYS A 247 -15.29 -7.20 7.30
N ASN A 248 -16.10 -8.15 7.78
CA ASN A 248 -16.53 -9.33 7.02
C ASN A 248 -17.49 -9.02 5.87
N LYS A 249 -18.11 -7.82 5.85
CA LYS A 249 -18.99 -7.39 4.75
C LYS A 249 -18.20 -6.80 3.58
N TYR A 250 -16.88 -6.60 3.72
CA TYR A 250 -16.05 -6.00 2.69
C TYR A 250 -14.93 -6.93 2.25
N GLU A 251 -14.74 -7.03 0.94
CA GLU A 251 -13.78 -7.95 0.32
C GLU A 251 -12.34 -7.42 0.37
N PHE A 252 -12.18 -6.14 0.72
CA PHE A 252 -10.89 -5.47 0.86
C PHE A 252 -10.62 -5.08 2.31
N SER A 253 -9.40 -4.60 2.54
CA SER A 253 -8.98 -4.15 3.88
C SER A 253 -9.80 -2.94 4.33
N ILE A 254 -10.18 -2.88 5.60
CA ILE A 254 -10.96 -1.77 6.19
C ILE A 254 -10.57 -1.52 7.65
N TYR A 255 -10.42 -2.59 8.42
CA TYR A 255 -10.01 -2.52 9.83
C TYR A 255 -8.91 -3.52 10.14
N ASP A 256 -8.03 -3.17 11.05
CA ASP A 256 -7.00 -4.06 11.63
C ASP A 256 -6.76 -3.70 13.11
N THR A 257 -6.25 -4.64 13.92
CA THR A 257 -6.03 -4.38 15.36
C THR A 257 -4.96 -3.31 15.58
N GLU A 258 -3.99 -3.24 14.68
CA GLU A 258 -2.98 -2.17 14.63
C GLU A 258 -2.80 -1.67 13.21
N PHE A 259 -2.87 -0.34 13.04
CA PHE A 259 -2.57 0.33 11.78
C PHE A 259 -2.03 1.74 12.06
N GLU A 260 -0.86 2.07 11.52
CA GLU A 260 -0.27 3.41 11.63
C GLU A 260 0.69 3.71 10.48
N PHE A 261 0.75 4.98 10.10
CA PHE A 261 1.85 5.53 9.30
C PHE A 261 2.84 6.26 10.20
N SER A 262 4.14 6.07 9.97
CA SER A 262 5.21 6.83 10.60
C SER A 262 5.95 7.60 9.51
N LEU A 263 5.79 8.92 9.49
CA LEU A 263 6.56 9.83 8.65
C LEU A 263 7.74 10.29 9.49
N MET A 264 8.94 9.89 9.09
CA MET A 264 10.15 9.99 9.91
C MET A 264 11.17 10.85 9.19
N LYS A 265 11.50 11.99 9.78
CA LYS A 265 12.68 12.78 9.44
C LYS A 265 13.86 12.24 10.25
N ILE A 266 14.97 11.94 9.57
CA ILE A 266 16.18 11.42 10.19
C ILE A 266 17.28 12.43 9.97
N SER A 267 17.86 12.91 11.06
CA SER A 267 18.96 13.89 11.04
C SER A 267 20.21 13.34 11.70
N ASN A 268 21.37 13.80 11.23
CA ASN A 268 22.65 13.64 11.89
C ASN A 268 23.10 15.04 12.33
N LYS A 269 23.09 15.29 13.64
CA LYS A 269 23.22 16.65 14.19
C LYS A 269 22.12 17.56 13.63
N THR A 270 22.48 18.62 12.91
CA THR A 270 21.56 19.59 12.29
C THR A 270 21.14 19.21 10.89
N ASP A 271 21.79 18.23 10.25
CA ASP A 271 21.58 17.93 8.85
C ASP A 271 20.56 16.80 8.68
N CYS A 272 19.45 17.06 8.00
CA CYS A 272 18.49 16.05 7.58
C CYS A 272 19.12 15.14 6.53
N ILE A 273 19.34 13.88 6.91
CA ILE A 273 20.00 12.89 6.05
C ILE A 273 19.02 11.99 5.31
N GLY A 274 17.74 11.98 5.72
CA GLY A 274 16.70 11.21 5.04
C GLY A 274 15.29 11.43 5.57
N PHE A 275 14.32 11.13 4.72
CA PHE A 275 12.89 11.05 5.04
C PHE A 275 12.34 9.70 4.64
N ILE A 276 11.60 9.06 5.55
CA ILE A 276 11.04 7.71 5.35
C ILE A 276 9.58 7.68 5.78
N VAL A 277 8.75 7.00 5.01
CA VAL A 277 7.38 6.70 5.38
C VAL A 277 7.24 5.20 5.58
N LEU A 278 6.92 4.81 6.81
CA LEU A 278 6.64 3.43 7.18
C LEU A 278 5.14 3.24 7.40
N GLN A 279 4.60 2.12 6.95
CA GLN A 279 3.27 1.65 7.32
C GLN A 279 3.42 0.42 8.22
N LYS A 280 2.90 0.51 9.44
CA LYS A 280 2.72 -0.66 10.30
C LYS A 280 1.28 -1.12 10.18
N ARG A 281 1.10 -2.39 9.84
CA ARG A 281 -0.20 -3.07 9.80
C ARG A 281 -0.08 -4.39 10.53
N ASN A 282 -0.70 -4.48 11.71
CA ASN A 282 -0.51 -5.58 12.66
C ASN A 282 1.00 -5.83 12.87
N TYR A 283 1.47 -7.01 12.47
CA TYR A 283 2.86 -7.44 12.62
C TYR A 283 3.75 -7.18 11.40
N VAL A 284 3.29 -6.42 10.41
CA VAL A 284 4.05 -6.15 9.17
C VAL A 284 4.42 -4.67 9.13
N CYS A 285 5.69 -4.37 8.92
CA CYS A 285 6.17 -3.03 8.61
C CYS A 285 6.54 -2.98 7.13
N LYS A 286 6.00 -1.99 6.41
CA LYS A 286 6.28 -1.75 5.01
C LYS A 286 7.00 -0.41 4.87
N VAL A 287 8.10 -0.41 4.12
CA VAL A 287 8.76 0.83 3.70
C VAL A 287 8.01 1.34 2.46
N LEU A 288 7.21 2.40 2.62
CA LEU A 288 6.39 2.93 1.53
C LEU A 288 7.17 3.90 0.64
N PHE A 289 7.85 4.85 1.27
CA PHE A 289 8.63 5.88 0.61
C PHE A 289 9.96 6.08 1.33
N SER A 290 11.02 6.32 0.57
CA SER A 290 12.35 6.56 1.10
C SER A 290 13.12 7.57 0.23
N TYR A 291 13.55 8.66 0.87
CA TYR A 291 14.29 9.75 0.23
C TYR A 291 15.53 10.04 1.06
N PHE A 292 16.69 9.64 0.56
CA PHE A 292 17.99 9.84 1.21
C PHE A 292 19.11 9.60 0.20
N ASN A 293 20.34 9.97 0.58
CA ASN A 293 21.50 9.67 -0.26
C ASN A 293 21.92 8.19 -0.10
N ASN A 294 21.62 7.37 -1.12
CA ASN A 294 21.93 5.94 -1.12
C ASN A 294 23.44 5.64 -0.97
N SER A 295 24.32 6.53 -1.42
CA SER A 295 25.78 6.31 -1.32
C SER A 295 26.32 6.56 0.11
N LYS A 296 25.66 7.42 0.89
CA LYS A 296 26.14 7.85 2.22
C LYS A 296 25.31 7.29 3.37
N ASN A 297 23.98 7.32 3.26
CA ASN A 297 23.08 7.21 4.42
C ASN A 297 22.35 5.86 4.50
N THR A 298 22.60 4.92 3.57
CA THR A 298 21.90 3.62 3.51
C THR A 298 21.97 2.83 4.81
N ILE A 299 23.14 2.79 5.45
CA ILE A 299 23.34 2.01 6.68
C ILE A 299 22.52 2.60 7.83
N ASP A 300 22.60 3.91 8.01
CA ASP A 300 21.91 4.64 9.07
C ASP A 300 20.39 4.52 8.92
N VAL A 301 19.86 4.84 7.73
CA VAL A 301 18.45 4.67 7.38
C VAL A 301 17.97 3.23 7.62
N SER A 302 18.72 2.23 7.18
CA SER A 302 18.35 0.83 7.38
C SER A 302 18.38 0.44 8.86
N ASN A 303 19.32 0.97 9.65
CA ASN A 303 19.40 0.74 11.09
C ASN A 303 18.20 1.34 11.83
N ILE A 304 17.77 2.55 11.46
CA ILE A 304 16.55 3.17 12.00
C ILE A 304 15.31 2.32 11.69
N ILE A 305 15.13 1.86 10.45
CA ILE A 305 14.01 0.99 10.08
C ILE A 305 14.00 -0.30 10.91
N LYS A 306 15.17 -0.93 11.10
CA LYS A 306 15.30 -2.14 11.96
C LYS A 306 14.94 -1.83 13.41
N LEU A 307 15.42 -0.72 13.97
CA LEU A 307 15.10 -0.30 15.33
C LEU A 307 13.60 -0.07 15.50
N GLN A 308 12.97 0.65 14.57
CA GLN A 308 11.53 0.89 14.57
C GLN A 308 10.75 -0.43 14.61
N ALA A 309 11.08 -1.37 13.71
CA ALA A 309 10.42 -2.66 13.63
C ALA A 309 10.60 -3.53 14.89
N ILE A 310 11.76 -3.46 15.56
CA ILE A 310 11.97 -4.15 16.85
C ILE A 310 11.07 -3.55 17.92
N HIS A 311 11.07 -2.21 18.06
CA HIS A 311 10.28 -1.47 19.05
C HIS A 311 8.77 -1.67 18.87
N GLN A 312 8.31 -1.72 17.63
CA GLN A 312 6.89 -1.94 17.29
C GLN A 312 6.46 -3.42 17.38
N ASN A 313 7.34 -4.32 17.82
CA ASN A 313 7.10 -5.77 17.87
C ASN A 313 6.68 -6.37 16.52
N THR A 314 7.22 -5.84 15.42
CA THR A 314 6.93 -6.29 14.07
C THR A 314 7.52 -7.69 13.81
N ARG A 315 6.80 -8.55 13.10
CA ARG A 315 7.28 -9.88 12.68
C ARG A 315 8.09 -9.83 11.39
N GLU A 316 7.75 -8.93 10.46
CA GLU A 316 8.45 -8.84 9.17
C GLU A 316 8.48 -7.41 8.60
N ILE A 317 9.55 -7.13 7.85
CA ILE A 317 9.73 -5.91 7.09
C ILE A 317 9.59 -6.24 5.59
N ILE A 318 8.76 -5.49 4.88
CA ILE A 318 8.64 -5.55 3.42
C ILE A 318 9.22 -4.27 2.83
N CYS A 319 10.16 -4.41 1.90
CA CYS A 319 10.84 -3.29 1.26
C CYS A 319 11.07 -3.57 -0.21
N TYR A 320 10.97 -2.53 -1.05
CA TYR A 320 11.29 -2.58 -2.48
C TYR A 320 12.36 -1.55 -2.89
N ASP A 321 12.83 -0.71 -1.96
CA ASP A 321 13.99 0.16 -2.19
C ASP A 321 15.27 -0.68 -2.24
N ASP A 322 16.01 -0.62 -3.35
CA ASP A 322 17.16 -1.49 -3.61
C ASP A 322 18.30 -1.29 -2.60
N ALA A 323 18.57 -0.04 -2.20
CA ALA A 323 19.65 0.28 -1.27
C ALA A 323 19.35 -0.31 0.11
N ILE A 324 18.12 -0.09 0.60
CA ILE A 324 17.66 -0.67 1.86
C ILE A 324 17.63 -2.20 1.75
N CYS A 325 17.06 -2.77 0.68
CA CYS A 325 16.99 -4.21 0.46
C CYS A 325 18.37 -4.86 0.54
N ASN A 326 19.38 -4.26 -0.09
CA ASN A 326 20.75 -4.78 -0.07
C ASN A 326 21.38 -4.73 1.33
N ASN A 327 21.06 -3.72 2.15
CA ASN A 327 21.46 -3.71 3.56
C ASN A 327 20.74 -4.80 4.36
N LEU A 328 19.42 -4.95 4.18
CA LEU A 328 18.64 -5.96 4.90
C LEU A 328 19.11 -7.39 4.57
N LYS A 329 19.46 -7.67 3.31
CA LYS A 329 20.03 -8.97 2.89
C LYS A 329 21.27 -9.35 3.68
N LYS A 330 22.16 -8.38 3.95
CA LYS A 330 23.43 -8.59 4.67
C LYS A 330 23.23 -8.69 6.20
N SER A 331 22.09 -8.24 6.73
CA SER A 331 21.86 -8.16 8.17
C SER A 331 21.57 -9.52 8.81
N SER A 332 22.25 -9.86 9.91
CA SER A 332 22.03 -11.09 10.68
C SER A 332 20.85 -11.01 11.67
N ILE A 333 20.15 -9.87 11.73
CA ILE A 333 19.01 -9.68 12.62
C ILE A 333 17.83 -10.60 12.30
N PHE A 334 17.59 -10.81 11.01
CA PHE A 334 16.45 -11.57 10.52
C PHE A 334 16.68 -13.08 10.65
N LEU A 335 15.61 -13.83 10.88
CA LEU A 335 15.60 -15.29 10.87
C LEU A 335 15.84 -15.82 9.46
N TYR A 336 15.14 -15.24 8.49
CA TYR A 336 15.29 -15.53 7.08
C TYR A 336 14.82 -14.34 6.24
N LYS A 337 15.18 -14.35 4.96
CA LYS A 337 14.69 -13.37 3.98
C LYS A 337 14.18 -14.08 2.74
N THR A 338 13.09 -13.60 2.17
CA THR A 338 12.55 -14.11 0.90
C THR A 338 12.42 -12.99 -0.12
N LYS A 339 12.55 -13.35 -1.40
CA LYS A 339 12.32 -12.42 -2.51
C LYS A 339 10.83 -12.13 -2.63
N LYS A 340 10.50 -10.87 -2.92
CA LYS A 340 9.15 -10.41 -3.26
C LYS A 340 9.18 -9.77 -4.65
N ILE A 341 8.11 -9.96 -5.41
CA ILE A 341 7.92 -9.34 -6.72
C ILE A 341 6.60 -8.60 -6.68
N LYS A 342 6.61 -7.32 -7.05
CA LYS A 342 5.43 -6.48 -7.27
C LYS A 342 5.43 -6.08 -8.74
N GLN A 343 4.35 -6.41 -9.43
CA GLN A 343 4.13 -6.01 -10.81
C GLN A 343 3.14 -4.86 -10.85
N SER A 344 3.48 -3.83 -11.62
CA SER A 344 2.60 -2.73 -11.96
C SER A 344 2.47 -2.61 -13.47
N ILE A 345 1.29 -2.17 -13.91
CA ILE A 345 0.96 -1.95 -15.30
C ILE A 345 0.31 -0.58 -15.46
N ILE A 346 0.48 0.00 -16.64
CA ILE A 346 -0.03 1.34 -16.97
C ILE A 346 -0.62 1.31 -18.38
N SER A 347 -1.62 2.15 -18.62
CA SER A 347 -2.25 2.24 -19.93
C SER A 347 -1.27 2.58 -21.04
N LYS A 348 -1.48 1.97 -22.21
CA LYS A 348 -0.78 2.30 -23.46
C LYS A 348 -1.12 3.69 -23.98
N GLU A 349 -2.19 4.31 -23.51
CA GLU A 349 -2.62 5.66 -23.90
C GLU A 349 -1.54 6.72 -23.63
N TYR A 350 -0.66 6.48 -22.66
CA TYR A 350 0.46 7.36 -22.38
C TYR A 350 1.58 7.31 -23.44
N ASN A 351 1.50 6.38 -24.40
CA ASN A 351 2.47 6.22 -25.49
C ASN A 351 3.94 6.08 -25.01
N VAL A 352 4.15 5.47 -23.84
CA VAL A 352 5.47 5.17 -23.29
C VAL A 352 5.64 3.68 -23.09
N THR A 353 6.77 3.15 -23.55
CA THR A 353 7.10 1.72 -23.48
C THR A 353 8.31 1.41 -22.61
N ASP A 354 9.15 2.40 -22.30
CA ASP A 354 10.32 2.23 -21.43
C ASP A 354 10.18 3.03 -20.13
N PHE A 355 10.16 2.29 -19.02
CA PHE A 355 10.12 2.80 -17.65
C PHE A 355 11.35 2.35 -16.84
N SER A 356 12.44 2.00 -17.53
CA SER A 356 13.70 1.53 -16.92
C SER A 356 14.23 2.52 -15.87
N ASN A 357 14.28 3.81 -16.22
CA ASN A 357 14.78 4.90 -15.38
C ASN A 357 13.77 5.44 -14.38
N VAL A 358 12.51 5.00 -14.45
CA VAL A 358 11.46 5.44 -13.54
C VAL A 358 11.52 4.67 -12.22
N ARG A 359 11.51 5.39 -11.10
CA ARG A 359 11.36 4.83 -9.76
C ARG A 359 9.88 4.75 -9.41
N MET A 360 9.45 3.56 -8.98
CA MET A 360 8.14 3.36 -8.39
C MET A 360 8.33 2.99 -6.93
N ASN A 361 7.95 3.90 -6.03
CA ASN A 361 7.94 3.64 -4.59
C ASN A 361 6.93 2.55 -4.27
N PHE A 362 7.09 1.87 -3.13
CA PHE A 362 6.13 0.83 -2.76
C PHE A 362 4.75 1.43 -2.48
N GLY A 363 4.71 2.65 -1.91
CA GLY A 363 3.49 3.41 -1.64
C GLY A 363 2.82 4.05 -2.86
N ASP A 364 3.41 4.00 -4.05
CA ASP A 364 2.78 4.55 -5.26
C ASP A 364 1.55 3.73 -5.71
N GLY A 365 0.62 4.43 -6.35
CA GLY A 365 -0.71 3.92 -6.66
C GLY A 365 -1.55 3.70 -5.40
N ASP A 366 -2.41 2.69 -5.43
CA ASP A 366 -3.28 2.36 -4.28
C ASP A 366 -2.56 1.62 -3.14
N CYS A 367 -1.27 1.30 -3.31
CA CYS A 367 -0.51 0.44 -2.39
C CYS A 367 -0.14 1.09 -1.05
N SER A 368 -0.06 2.42 -0.98
CA SER A 368 0.16 3.12 0.30
C SER A 368 -0.98 2.89 1.29
N PHE A 369 -2.15 2.49 0.81
CA PHE A 369 -3.39 2.34 1.57
C PHE A 369 -3.74 0.89 1.94
N ALA A 370 -3.03 -0.08 1.37
CA ALA A 370 -3.29 -1.52 1.51
C ALA A 370 -2.29 -2.22 2.44
#